data_AF-D0LRM1-F1
#
_entry.id   AF-D0LRM1-F1
#
_cell.length_a   1.000
_cell.length_b   1.000
_cell.length_c   1.000
_cell.angle_alpha   90.00
_cell.angle_beta   90.00
_cell.angle_gamma   90.00
#
_symmetry.space_group_name_H-M   'P 1'
#
loop_
_entity.id
_entity.type
_entity.pdbx_description
1 polymer ?
#
loop_
_entity_poly.entity_id
_entity_poly.type
_entity_poly.pdbx_seq_one_letter_code
_entity_poly.pdbx_strand_id
1 'polypeptide(L)'
;MNRALSGLASAVVASLLVTASALAQPQPDPPTPAPAEAPAGAYGGPEAQAPNAAPAQGPAAAPAQQAPAGAYGGPAQQAPAGAYGGPAQQAPAGAYGGPAQQAPAGAYGGPGSQSPGGPGSAPNAPTAHAPAPHRAPLGSPSTVPPPMPEEPPYDPGLALSPPPPPPMRIKHYGLQIMLVDAAWIALAASSDNNEGLATAAGLLYLGGGSIVHMSHGNNSSAVLSAGLRAGLPLAGALLGAGTVGGDDSLDTLAGVAVGGFLGGATAMVLDWFILGRQEIPIETTPRRHYRSRSFSIAPDVGIGHESMRVGVQGAF
;
A
#
# COMPACT_ATOMS: atom_id res chain seq x y z
N MET A 1 16.31 37.68 9.84
CA MET A 1 15.97 36.73 8.77
C MET A 1 15.38 35.41 9.30
N ASN A 2 15.97 34.76 10.31
CA ASN A 2 15.52 33.42 10.75
C ASN A 2 14.05 33.31 11.17
N ARG A 3 13.45 34.36 11.78
CA ARG A 3 12.02 34.32 12.19
C ARG A 3 11.02 34.42 11.02
N ALA A 4 11.41 35.05 9.92
CA ALA A 4 10.52 35.18 8.76
C ALA A 4 10.50 33.88 7.95
N LEU A 5 11.67 33.25 7.77
CA LEU A 5 11.80 31.94 7.13
C LEU A 5 11.14 30.83 7.96
N SER A 6 11.24 30.86 9.30
CA SER A 6 10.58 29.88 10.17
C SER A 6 9.05 29.97 10.11
N GLY A 7 8.50 31.18 10.00
CA GLY A 7 7.06 31.41 9.86
C GLY A 7 6.50 30.88 8.54
N LEU A 8 7.24 31.09 7.45
CA LEU A 8 6.83 30.65 6.11
C LEU A 8 6.92 29.12 5.97
N ALA A 9 7.97 28.50 6.53
CA ALA A 9 8.06 27.04 6.64
C ALA A 9 6.89 26.45 7.45
N SER A 10 6.56 27.02 8.61
CA SER A 10 5.42 26.54 9.42
C SER A 10 4.08 26.65 8.71
N ALA A 11 3.84 27.75 7.99
CA ALA A 11 2.59 27.95 7.25
C ALA A 11 2.45 26.95 6.09
N VAL A 12 3.54 26.65 5.38
CA VAL A 12 3.54 25.67 4.29
C VAL A 12 3.32 24.26 4.81
N VAL A 13 3.95 23.89 5.92
CA VAL A 13 3.74 22.59 6.60
C VAL A 13 2.29 22.45 7.04
N ALA A 14 1.71 23.48 7.66
CA ALA A 14 0.30 23.47 8.07
C ALA A 14 -0.65 23.30 6.88
N SER A 15 -0.40 23.99 5.76
CA SER A 15 -1.23 23.90 4.56
C SER A 15 -1.14 22.51 3.89
N LEU A 16 0.06 21.91 3.86
CA LEU A 16 0.27 20.54 3.39
C LEU A 16 -0.46 19.50 4.25
N LEU A 17 -0.44 19.66 5.59
CA LEU A 17 -1.17 18.77 6.51
C LEU A 17 -2.69 18.82 6.31
N VAL A 18 -3.26 20.02 6.10
CA VAL A 18 -4.69 20.19 5.84
C VAL A 18 -5.09 19.51 4.53
N THR A 19 -4.28 19.69 3.49
CA THR A 19 -4.54 19.10 2.17
C THR A 19 -4.41 17.57 2.19
N ALA A 20 -3.42 17.04 2.90
CA ALA A 20 -3.24 15.60 3.07
C ALA A 20 -4.41 14.95 3.84
N SER A 21 -4.94 15.61 4.88
CA SER A 21 -6.12 15.11 5.61
C SER A 21 -7.38 15.05 4.74
N ALA A 22 -7.55 16.00 3.81
CA ALA A 22 -8.69 15.99 2.89
C ALA A 22 -8.62 14.83 1.89
N LEU A 23 -7.42 14.42 1.47
CA LEU A 23 -7.21 13.33 0.51
C LEU A 23 -7.13 11.93 1.16
N ALA A 24 -6.90 11.86 2.47
CA ALA A 24 -6.89 10.60 3.23
C ALA A 24 -8.30 10.07 3.55
N GLN A 25 -9.36 10.72 3.06
CA GLN A 25 -10.72 10.17 3.14
C GLN A 25 -10.71 8.77 2.49
N PRO A 26 -11.14 7.72 3.21
CA PRO A 26 -11.18 6.37 2.66
C PRO A 26 -12.00 6.37 1.38
N GLN A 27 -11.41 5.89 0.28
CA GLN A 27 -12.19 5.67 -0.94
C GLN A 27 -13.34 4.73 -0.56
N PRO A 28 -14.60 5.08 -0.89
CA PRO A 28 -15.71 4.18 -0.67
C PRO A 28 -15.42 2.87 -1.40
N ASP A 29 -15.69 1.75 -0.72
CA ASP A 29 -15.51 0.43 -1.33
C ASP A 29 -16.23 0.40 -2.69
N PRO A 30 -15.59 -0.16 -3.73
CA PRO A 30 -16.26 -0.32 -5.00
C PRO A 30 -17.55 -1.11 -4.77
N PRO A 31 -18.66 -0.74 -5.43
CA PRO A 31 -19.92 -1.43 -5.26
C PRO A 31 -19.71 -2.91 -5.54
N THR A 32 -20.14 -3.75 -4.60
CA THR A 32 -20.12 -5.20 -4.75
C THR A 32 -20.78 -5.54 -6.09
N PRO A 33 -20.09 -6.22 -7.02
CA PRO A 33 -20.70 -6.59 -8.29
C PRO A 33 -21.94 -7.43 -7.97
N ALA A 34 -23.07 -7.00 -8.52
CA ALA A 34 -24.32 -7.74 -8.40
C ALA A 34 -24.07 -9.19 -8.82
N PRO A 35 -24.65 -10.19 -8.12
CA PRO A 35 -24.50 -11.59 -8.50
C PRO A 35 -24.87 -11.73 -9.98
N ALA A 36 -23.93 -12.26 -10.77
CA ALA A 36 -24.16 -12.53 -12.18
C ALA A 36 -25.37 -13.46 -12.28
N GLU A 37 -26.48 -12.94 -12.83
CA GLU A 37 -27.64 -13.75 -13.16
C GLU A 37 -27.16 -14.87 -14.08
N ALA A 38 -27.26 -16.11 -13.60
CA ALA A 38 -26.94 -17.28 -14.39
C ALA A 38 -27.80 -17.24 -15.66
N PRO A 39 -27.23 -17.47 -16.86
CA PRO A 39 -28.02 -17.50 -18.08
C PRO A 39 -29.10 -18.57 -17.94
N ALA A 40 -30.36 -18.15 -17.96
CA ALA A 40 -31.50 -19.04 -17.97
C ALA A 40 -31.35 -19.99 -19.17
N GLY A 41 -31.16 -21.27 -18.87
CA GLY A 41 -30.97 -22.30 -19.87
C GLY A 41 -32.14 -22.34 -20.85
N ALA A 42 -31.87 -21.96 -22.10
CA ALA A 42 -32.74 -22.22 -23.23
C ALA A 42 -32.66 -23.71 -23.58
N TYR A 43 -33.43 -24.54 -22.87
CA TYR A 43 -33.78 -25.89 -23.32
C TYR A 43 -34.80 -25.77 -24.45
N GLY A 44 -34.33 -25.56 -25.69
CA GLY A 44 -35.12 -25.70 -26.91
C GLY A 44 -34.71 -26.97 -27.63
N GLY A 45 -35.56 -28.01 -27.59
CA GLY A 45 -35.38 -29.24 -28.37
C GLY A 45 -35.66 -29.01 -29.87
N PRO A 46 -35.16 -29.88 -30.76
CA PRO A 46 -35.42 -29.77 -32.19
C PRO A 46 -36.83 -30.29 -32.53
N GLU A 47 -37.76 -29.38 -32.86
CA GLU A 47 -39.02 -29.73 -33.51
C GLU A 47 -38.80 -30.02 -34.99
N ALA A 48 -39.28 -31.19 -35.42
CA ALA A 48 -39.20 -31.69 -36.78
C ALA A 48 -40.04 -30.83 -37.75
N GLN A 49 -39.40 -30.38 -38.83
CA GLN A 49 -40.06 -29.77 -39.98
C GLN A 49 -40.82 -30.83 -40.79
N ALA A 50 -42.13 -30.63 -40.97
CA ALA A 50 -42.93 -31.25 -42.03
C ALA A 50 -43.31 -30.19 -43.08
N PRO A 51 -43.46 -30.55 -44.37
CA PRO A 51 -43.51 -29.58 -45.46
C PRO A 51 -44.93 -29.22 -45.95
N ASN A 52 -44.99 -28.04 -46.56
CA ASN A 52 -45.95 -27.55 -47.58
C ASN A 52 -47.42 -27.31 -47.21
N ALA A 53 -47.86 -26.05 -47.31
CA ALA A 53 -48.64 -25.54 -48.46
C ALA A 53 -49.20 -24.13 -48.16
N ALA A 54 -49.18 -23.27 -49.18
CA ALA A 54 -49.92 -22.01 -49.27
C ALA A 54 -50.83 -22.08 -50.52
N PRO A 55 -51.74 -21.12 -50.80
CA PRO A 55 -52.37 -20.11 -49.95
C PRO A 55 -53.92 -20.08 -50.11
N ALA A 56 -54.65 -19.43 -49.19
CA ALA A 56 -55.99 -18.92 -49.48
C ALA A 56 -56.24 -17.60 -48.74
N GLN A 57 -56.73 -16.63 -49.50
CA GLN A 57 -56.97 -15.22 -49.17
C GLN A 57 -58.31 -15.04 -48.42
N GLY A 58 -58.39 -14.06 -47.50
CA GLY A 58 -59.67 -13.52 -47.02
C GLY A 58 -59.58 -12.78 -45.69
N PRO A 59 -60.41 -11.75 -45.42
CA PRO A 59 -59.89 -10.48 -44.91
C PRO A 59 -60.28 -10.12 -43.46
N ALA A 60 -59.48 -9.20 -42.91
CA ALA A 60 -59.82 -8.13 -41.96
C ALA A 60 -60.51 -8.50 -40.63
N ALA A 61 -59.72 -8.50 -39.55
CA ALA A 61 -60.19 -8.09 -38.24
C ALA A 61 -59.09 -7.29 -37.50
N ALA A 62 -59.54 -6.24 -36.82
CA ALA A 62 -58.83 -5.09 -36.27
C ALA A 62 -57.71 -5.39 -35.25
N PRO A 63 -56.78 -4.44 -35.02
CA PRO A 63 -55.71 -4.61 -34.04
C PRO A 63 -56.25 -4.51 -32.61
N ALA A 64 -56.00 -5.54 -31.81
CA ALA A 64 -56.11 -5.44 -30.36
C ALA A 64 -55.01 -4.50 -29.84
N GLN A 65 -55.45 -3.45 -29.15
CA GLN A 65 -54.62 -2.40 -28.59
C GLN A 65 -53.69 -2.95 -27.50
N GLN A 66 -52.40 -2.65 -27.64
CA GLN A 66 -51.43 -2.64 -26.56
C GLN A 66 -51.85 -1.61 -25.51
N ALA A 67 -52.04 -2.06 -24.26
CA ALA A 67 -52.01 -1.17 -23.11
C ALA A 67 -50.55 -0.95 -22.66
N PRO A 68 -50.12 0.30 -22.38
CA PRO A 68 -48.76 0.63 -22.02
C PRO A 68 -48.55 0.78 -20.50
N ALA A 69 -47.26 0.88 -20.15
CA ALA A 69 -46.69 1.61 -19.02
C ALA A 69 -46.61 0.91 -17.64
N GLY A 70 -45.39 0.47 -17.32
CA GLY A 70 -44.87 0.44 -15.96
C GLY A 70 -43.48 1.09 -15.97
N ALA A 71 -43.45 2.42 -15.86
CA ALA A 71 -42.23 3.19 -15.66
C ALA A 71 -42.35 4.00 -14.37
N TYR A 72 -41.21 4.19 -13.71
CA TYR A 72 -40.93 5.11 -12.60
C TYR A 72 -41.29 4.67 -11.17
N GLY A 73 -40.32 4.00 -10.53
CA GLY A 73 -40.05 4.13 -9.10
C GLY A 73 -38.72 4.85 -8.89
N GLY A 74 -38.75 6.17 -8.72
CA GLY A 74 -37.60 6.95 -8.22
C GLY A 74 -37.59 6.98 -6.69
N PRO A 75 -36.42 7.15 -6.04
CA PRO A 75 -36.35 7.24 -4.58
C PRO A 75 -36.99 8.53 -4.06
N ALA A 76 -37.75 8.41 -2.98
CA ALA A 76 -38.40 9.51 -2.29
C ALA A 76 -37.36 10.50 -1.73
N GLN A 77 -37.49 11.78 -2.08
CA GLN A 77 -36.76 12.87 -1.45
C GLN A 77 -37.33 13.11 -0.04
N GLN A 78 -36.51 12.92 0.99
CA GLN A 78 -36.81 13.41 2.34
C GLN A 78 -36.57 14.91 2.41
N ALA A 79 -37.58 15.66 2.85
CA ALA A 79 -37.48 17.08 3.14
C ALA A 79 -36.68 17.33 4.44
N PRO A 80 -35.91 18.43 4.53
CA PRO A 80 -35.19 18.79 5.75
C PRO A 80 -36.14 19.40 6.78
N ALA A 81 -36.25 18.77 7.96
CA ALA A 81 -36.91 19.35 9.11
C ALA A 81 -36.01 20.44 9.73
N GLY A 82 -36.61 21.59 9.99
CA GLY A 82 -35.95 22.82 10.42
C GLY A 82 -35.27 22.76 11.78
N ALA A 83 -34.27 23.62 11.91
CA ALA A 83 -33.55 23.93 13.13
C ALA A 83 -34.42 24.77 14.09
N TYR A 84 -34.61 24.32 15.33
CA TYR A 84 -34.79 25.16 16.51
C TYR A 84 -34.54 24.33 17.78
N GLY A 85 -33.54 24.71 18.58
CA GLY A 85 -33.29 24.13 19.91
C GLY A 85 -31.80 23.94 20.20
N GLY A 86 -31.19 24.83 20.99
CA GLY A 86 -29.82 24.67 21.50
C GLY A 86 -29.70 23.56 22.55
N PRO A 87 -28.49 23.02 22.81
CA PRO A 87 -28.34 21.94 23.78
C PRO A 87 -28.37 22.46 25.23
N ALA A 88 -29.35 21.99 25.99
CA ALA A 88 -29.26 21.91 27.44
C ALA A 88 -28.24 20.83 27.82
N GLN A 89 -27.36 21.14 28.78
CA GLN A 89 -26.37 20.21 29.30
C GLN A 89 -27.05 19.02 30.00
N GLN A 90 -26.91 17.83 29.45
CA GLN A 90 -27.21 16.57 30.13
C GLN A 90 -25.92 16.02 30.76
N ALA A 91 -25.94 15.84 32.08
CA ALA A 91 -24.92 15.09 32.80
C ALA A 91 -25.06 13.59 32.48
N PRO A 92 -23.97 12.86 32.16
CA PRO A 92 -24.05 11.41 32.01
C PRO A 92 -24.20 10.74 33.37
N ALA A 93 -25.30 10.00 33.53
CA ALA A 93 -25.51 9.02 34.57
C ALA A 93 -24.47 7.88 34.44
N GLY A 94 -23.96 7.42 35.58
CA GLY A 94 -23.05 6.28 35.65
C GLY A 94 -23.69 4.99 35.13
N ALA A 95 -22.90 4.21 34.41
CA ALA A 95 -23.24 2.83 34.05
C ALA A 95 -22.06 1.92 34.38
N TYR A 96 -22.32 1.08 35.37
CA TYR A 96 -21.60 -0.13 35.75
C TYR A 96 -21.35 -1.07 34.55
N GLY A 97 -20.17 -1.69 34.52
CA GLY A 97 -19.92 -2.91 33.72
C GLY A 97 -18.67 -2.85 32.84
N GLY A 98 -17.48 -2.92 33.45
CA GLY A 98 -16.24 -3.21 32.72
C GLY A 98 -16.01 -4.72 32.60
N PRO A 99 -15.44 -5.24 31.49
CA PRO A 99 -15.08 -6.65 31.37
C PRO A 99 -13.93 -7.00 32.31
N ALA A 100 -14.01 -8.19 32.91
CA ALA A 100 -13.00 -8.75 33.80
C ALA A 100 -11.64 -8.86 33.09
N GLN A 101 -10.61 -8.22 33.66
CA GLN A 101 -9.23 -8.42 33.24
C GLN A 101 -8.80 -9.84 33.63
N GLN A 102 -8.47 -10.66 32.64
CA GLN A 102 -7.72 -11.89 32.86
C GLN A 102 -6.27 -11.51 33.21
N ALA A 103 -5.86 -11.87 34.42
CA ALA A 103 -4.48 -11.77 34.87
C ALA A 103 -3.60 -12.78 34.09
N PRO A 104 -2.43 -12.37 33.56
CA PRO A 104 -1.41 -13.31 33.12
C PRO A 104 -0.83 -14.02 34.35
N ALA A 105 -0.89 -15.34 34.35
CA ALA A 105 -0.21 -16.20 35.32
C ALA A 105 1.30 -15.92 35.30
N GLY A 106 1.88 -15.78 36.49
CA GLY A 106 3.29 -15.46 36.67
C GLY A 106 4.24 -16.52 36.12
N ALA A 107 5.33 -16.06 35.53
CA ALA A 107 6.57 -16.83 35.43
C ALA A 107 7.63 -16.09 36.27
N TYR A 108 7.90 -16.67 37.44
CA TYR A 108 9.04 -16.38 38.29
C TYR A 108 10.34 -16.63 37.50
N GLY A 109 11.22 -15.62 37.45
CA GLY A 109 12.56 -15.74 36.89
C GLY A 109 13.24 -14.37 36.79
N GLY A 110 13.76 -13.88 37.92
CA GLY A 110 14.50 -12.61 37.96
C GLY A 110 15.84 -12.69 37.24
N PRO A 111 16.31 -11.60 36.60
CA PRO A 111 17.68 -11.50 36.11
C PRO A 111 18.64 -11.22 37.28
N GLY A 112 19.56 -12.15 37.51
CA GLY A 112 20.68 -11.96 38.42
C GLY A 112 21.61 -10.87 37.90
N SER A 113 21.88 -9.88 38.75
CA SER A 113 22.84 -8.81 38.55
C SER A 113 24.26 -9.38 38.43
N GLN A 114 24.92 -9.21 37.27
CA GLN A 114 26.36 -9.45 37.15
C GLN A 114 27.10 -8.12 37.37
N SER A 115 27.77 -8.05 38.52
CA SER A 115 28.74 -7.02 38.89
C SER A 115 30.03 -7.16 38.06
N PRO A 116 30.67 -6.06 37.63
CA PRO A 116 31.96 -6.12 36.97
C PRO A 116 33.10 -6.14 38.00
N GLY A 117 33.90 -7.20 38.01
CA GLY A 117 35.00 -7.35 38.95
C GLY A 117 36.11 -8.27 38.45
N GLY A 118 37.17 -7.67 37.94
CA GLY A 118 38.54 -8.13 38.20
C GLY A 118 39.21 -9.04 37.16
N PRO A 119 40.50 -8.78 36.82
CA PRO A 119 41.24 -9.50 35.81
C PRO A 119 42.03 -10.69 36.39
N GLY A 120 42.26 -11.71 35.56
CA GLY A 120 43.32 -12.69 35.75
C GLY A 120 42.83 -14.10 36.02
N SER A 121 43.00 -14.98 35.03
CA SER A 121 43.76 -16.25 35.13
C SER A 121 43.37 -17.24 34.03
N ALA A 122 44.33 -17.47 33.12
CA ALA A 122 44.65 -18.70 32.39
C ALA A 122 43.64 -19.33 31.39
N PRO A 123 44.15 -20.00 30.33
CA PRO A 123 43.38 -20.49 29.20
C PRO A 123 42.92 -21.92 29.44
N ASN A 124 41.61 -22.17 29.44
CA ASN A 124 41.07 -23.52 29.44
C ASN A 124 40.48 -23.86 28.06
N ALA A 125 41.20 -24.77 27.41
CA ALA A 125 40.84 -25.80 26.44
C ALA A 125 39.55 -25.65 25.59
N PRO A 126 39.64 -25.89 24.26
CA PRO A 126 38.45 -26.04 23.42
C PRO A 126 37.70 -27.31 23.81
N THR A 127 36.46 -27.14 24.26
CA THR A 127 35.51 -28.25 24.43
C THR A 127 35.27 -28.87 23.05
N ALA A 128 35.85 -30.05 22.83
CA ALA A 128 35.67 -30.84 21.63
C ALA A 128 34.17 -31.08 21.40
N HIS A 129 33.63 -30.46 20.36
CA HIS A 129 32.31 -30.78 19.83
C HIS A 129 32.33 -32.24 19.37
N ALA A 130 31.50 -33.06 20.01
CA ALA A 130 31.27 -34.43 19.60
C ALA A 130 30.81 -34.46 18.13
N PRO A 131 31.41 -35.29 17.26
CA PRO A 131 30.99 -35.40 15.87
C PRO A 131 29.54 -35.91 15.83
N ALA A 132 28.69 -35.19 15.10
CA ALA A 132 27.33 -35.59 14.83
C ALA A 132 27.33 -37.00 14.19
N PRO A 133 26.41 -37.91 14.59
CA PRO A 133 26.33 -39.23 13.99
C PRO A 133 26.03 -39.11 12.50
N HIS A 134 26.94 -39.62 11.67
CA HIS A 134 26.75 -39.80 10.24
C HIS A 134 25.49 -40.66 10.00
N ARG A 135 24.37 -40.02 9.70
CA ARG A 135 23.21 -40.71 9.13
C ARG A 135 23.62 -41.21 7.74
N ALA A 136 23.64 -42.52 7.58
CA ALA A 136 23.78 -43.16 6.28
C ALA A 136 22.72 -42.59 5.31
N PRO A 137 23.07 -42.28 4.07
CA PRO A 137 22.10 -41.87 3.07
C PRO A 137 21.16 -43.05 2.82
N LEU A 138 19.92 -42.92 3.29
CA LEU A 138 18.83 -43.80 2.89
C LEU A 138 18.72 -43.68 1.38
N GLY A 139 19.14 -44.74 0.67
CA GLY A 139 19.07 -44.81 -0.77
C GLY A 139 17.64 -44.51 -1.21
N SER A 140 17.48 -43.42 -1.96
CA SER A 140 16.21 -43.11 -2.61
C SER A 140 15.83 -44.33 -3.45
N PRO A 141 14.66 -44.96 -3.22
CA PRO A 141 14.21 -46.00 -4.11
C PRO A 141 14.13 -45.39 -5.51
N SER A 142 14.90 -45.94 -6.45
CA SER A 142 14.73 -45.69 -7.87
C SER A 142 13.36 -46.20 -8.27
N THR A 143 12.33 -45.40 -8.02
CA THR A 143 11.04 -45.56 -8.66
C THR A 143 11.28 -45.14 -10.09
N VAL A 144 11.54 -46.13 -10.95
CA VAL A 144 11.36 -45.96 -12.39
C VAL A 144 9.96 -45.39 -12.54
N PRO A 145 9.81 -44.13 -13.00
CA PRO A 145 8.49 -43.56 -13.15
C PRO A 145 7.71 -44.48 -14.09
N PRO A 146 6.45 -44.80 -13.79
CA PRO A 146 5.64 -45.59 -14.69
C PRO A 146 5.68 -44.94 -16.09
N PRO A 147 5.69 -45.75 -17.16
CA PRO A 147 5.63 -45.21 -18.52
C PRO A 147 4.46 -44.24 -18.56
N MET A 148 4.77 -42.97 -18.86
CA MET A 148 3.73 -41.96 -18.98
C MET A 148 2.75 -42.45 -20.05
N PRO A 149 1.43 -42.30 -19.84
CA PRO A 149 0.46 -42.53 -20.90
C PRO A 149 0.95 -41.81 -22.16
N GLU A 150 0.99 -42.51 -23.30
CA GLU A 150 1.31 -41.90 -24.59
C GLU A 150 0.51 -40.61 -24.71
N GLU A 151 1.23 -39.49 -24.80
CA GLU A 151 0.62 -38.19 -24.99
C GLU A 151 -0.23 -38.27 -26.26
N PRO A 152 -1.52 -37.89 -26.21
CA PRO A 152 -2.36 -37.93 -27.39
C PRO A 152 -1.70 -37.13 -28.51
N PRO A 153 -1.84 -37.57 -29.78
CA PRO A 153 -1.22 -36.90 -30.92
C PRO A 153 -1.49 -35.39 -30.85
N TYR A 154 -0.41 -34.60 -30.78
CA TYR A 154 -0.50 -33.15 -30.80
C TYR A 154 -1.24 -32.73 -32.06
N ASP A 155 -2.45 -32.18 -31.91
CA ASP A 155 -3.23 -31.63 -33.00
C ASP A 155 -2.80 -30.18 -33.25
N PRO A 156 -2.01 -29.90 -34.30
CA PRO A 156 -1.58 -28.54 -34.60
C PRO A 156 -2.74 -27.61 -34.99
N GLY A 157 -3.94 -28.15 -35.26
CA GLY A 157 -5.15 -27.38 -35.55
C GLY A 157 -5.86 -26.82 -34.31
N LEU A 158 -5.54 -27.33 -33.11
CA LEU A 158 -6.02 -26.81 -31.83
C LEU A 158 -4.94 -25.96 -31.16
N ALA A 159 -4.39 -24.97 -31.88
CA ALA A 159 -3.64 -23.90 -31.26
C ALA A 159 -4.56 -23.19 -30.27
N LEU A 160 -4.58 -23.67 -29.03
CA LEU A 160 -5.33 -23.09 -27.92
C LEU A 160 -5.01 -21.60 -27.94
N SER A 161 -6.05 -20.78 -28.10
CA SER A 161 -5.88 -19.34 -27.95
C SER A 161 -5.10 -19.11 -26.65
N PRO A 162 -4.06 -18.24 -26.66
CA PRO A 162 -3.27 -18.03 -25.48
C PRO A 162 -4.21 -17.71 -24.31
N PRO A 163 -4.00 -18.32 -23.13
CA PRO A 163 -4.89 -18.11 -22.01
C PRO A 163 -5.01 -16.60 -21.75
N PRO A 164 -6.21 -16.10 -21.42
CA PRO A 164 -6.37 -14.69 -21.11
C PRO A 164 -5.39 -14.29 -20.01
N PRO A 165 -4.81 -13.08 -20.07
CA PRO A 165 -3.90 -12.61 -19.04
C PRO A 165 -4.59 -12.68 -17.66
N PRO A 166 -3.86 -13.05 -16.60
CA PRO A 166 -4.44 -13.12 -15.28
C PRO A 166 -5.01 -11.74 -14.87
N PRO A 167 -6.15 -11.69 -14.17
CA PRO A 167 -6.70 -10.42 -13.71
C PRO A 167 -5.69 -9.74 -12.78
N MET A 168 -5.57 -8.41 -12.85
CA MET A 168 -4.60 -7.62 -12.09
C MET A 168 -5.29 -6.86 -10.96
N ARG A 169 -4.68 -6.79 -9.78
CA ARG A 169 -5.12 -5.95 -8.65
C ARG A 169 -4.09 -4.85 -8.40
N ILE A 170 -4.56 -3.62 -8.25
CA ILE A 170 -3.71 -2.49 -7.85
C ILE A 170 -3.68 -2.42 -6.32
N LYS A 171 -2.49 -2.49 -5.74
CA LYS A 171 -2.24 -2.22 -4.32
C LYS A 171 -1.58 -0.84 -4.19
N HIS A 172 -2.19 0.06 -3.44
CA HIS A 172 -1.64 1.39 -3.18
C HIS A 172 -0.92 1.38 -1.82
N TYR A 173 0.35 1.76 -1.79
CA TYR A 173 1.15 1.92 -0.56
C TYR A 173 1.67 3.34 -0.39
N GLY A 174 1.19 4.26 -1.22
CA GLY A 174 1.58 5.67 -1.19
C GLY A 174 1.41 6.38 0.17
N LEU A 175 0.49 5.95 1.04
CA LEU A 175 0.37 6.52 2.40
C LEU A 175 1.68 6.35 3.20
N GLN A 176 2.41 5.25 3.00
CA GLN A 176 3.68 5.01 3.68
C GLN A 176 4.76 6.00 3.19
N ILE A 177 4.77 6.30 1.90
CA ILE A 177 5.65 7.32 1.30
C ILE A 177 5.33 8.69 1.92
N MET A 178 4.04 9.05 2.01
CA MET A 178 3.59 10.29 2.64
C MET A 178 4.01 10.44 4.11
N LEU A 179 3.98 9.35 4.89
CA LEU A 179 4.44 9.37 6.28
C LEU A 179 5.95 9.63 6.38
N VAL A 180 6.74 9.02 5.48
CA VAL A 180 8.18 9.27 5.40
C VAL A 180 8.45 10.71 4.95
N ASP A 181 7.63 11.24 4.04
CA ASP A 181 7.70 12.64 3.60
C ASP A 181 7.41 13.62 4.74
N ALA A 182 6.34 13.37 5.50
CA ALA A 182 6.04 14.15 6.69
C ALA A 182 7.18 14.10 7.73
N ALA A 183 7.82 12.94 7.90
CA ALA A 183 8.91 12.76 8.85
C ALA A 183 10.15 13.58 8.50
N TRP A 184 10.59 13.61 7.24
CA TRP A 184 11.75 14.44 6.88
C TRP A 184 11.41 15.94 6.95
N ILE A 185 10.19 16.35 6.60
CA ILE A 185 9.74 17.75 6.75
C ILE A 185 9.83 18.17 8.21
N ALA A 186 9.31 17.36 9.12
CA ALA A 186 9.37 17.61 10.55
C ALA A 186 10.83 17.68 11.05
N LEU A 187 11.68 16.78 10.55
CA LEU A 187 13.11 16.76 10.88
C LEU A 187 13.85 18.00 10.37
N ALA A 188 13.58 18.41 9.14
CA ALA A 188 14.14 19.62 8.53
C ALA A 188 13.70 20.88 9.29
N ALA A 189 12.41 20.99 9.63
CA ALA A 189 11.88 22.09 10.43
C ALA A 189 12.46 22.14 11.85
N SER A 190 12.90 20.99 12.38
CA SER A 190 13.52 20.88 13.72
C SER A 190 15.05 21.07 13.69
N SER A 191 15.65 21.27 12.52
CA SER A 191 17.12 21.26 12.35
C SER A 191 17.83 22.56 12.76
N ASP A 192 17.16 23.47 13.48
CA ASP A 192 17.69 24.78 13.87
C ASP A 192 19.11 24.69 14.47
N ASN A 193 20.10 25.10 13.67
CA ASN A 193 21.55 25.08 13.97
C ASN A 193 22.15 23.69 14.24
N ASN A 194 21.47 22.61 13.87
CA ASN A 194 21.99 21.25 13.98
C ASN A 194 22.27 20.68 12.59
N GLU A 195 23.51 20.84 12.14
CA GLU A 195 23.98 20.33 10.85
C GLU A 195 23.75 18.81 10.71
N GLY A 196 23.82 18.05 11.81
CA GLY A 196 23.55 16.62 11.82
C GLY A 196 22.08 16.31 11.51
N LEU A 197 21.14 17.04 12.10
CA LEU A 197 19.70 16.91 11.82
C LEU A 197 19.36 17.38 10.40
N ALA A 198 19.95 18.49 9.94
CA ALA A 198 19.77 18.96 8.56
C ALA A 198 20.29 17.92 7.55
N THR A 199 21.47 17.34 7.80
CA THR A 199 22.04 16.27 6.97
C THR A 199 21.13 15.04 6.97
N ALA A 200 20.65 14.62 8.15
CA ALA A 200 19.74 13.49 8.28
C ALA A 200 18.42 13.72 7.53
N ALA A 201 17.85 14.94 7.61
CA ALA A 201 16.66 15.32 6.86
C ALA A 201 16.90 15.28 5.34
N GLY A 202 18.06 15.76 4.86
CA GLY A 202 18.43 15.67 3.45
C GLY A 202 18.57 14.23 2.96
N LEU A 203 19.22 13.36 3.73
CA LEU A 203 19.35 11.94 3.41
C LEU A 203 18.00 11.22 3.43
N LEU A 204 17.14 11.53 4.41
CA LEU A 204 15.80 10.97 4.49
C LEU A 204 14.91 11.46 3.35
N TYR A 205 15.04 12.74 2.95
CA TYR A 205 14.36 13.27 1.79
C TYR A 205 14.75 12.52 0.51
N LEU A 206 16.05 12.35 0.27
CA LEU A 206 16.56 11.69 -0.94
C LEU A 206 16.28 10.18 -0.97
N GLY A 207 16.41 9.50 0.17
CA GLY A 207 16.36 8.04 0.26
C GLY A 207 15.03 7.46 0.75
N GLY A 208 14.21 8.25 1.44
CA GLY A 208 13.04 7.77 2.16
C GLY A 208 12.02 7.04 1.28
N GLY A 209 11.56 7.69 0.21
CA GLY A 209 10.64 7.07 -0.77
C GLY A 209 11.25 5.83 -1.44
N SER A 210 12.53 5.89 -1.80
CA SER A 210 13.24 4.78 -2.44
C SER A 210 13.34 3.55 -1.55
N ILE A 211 13.58 3.72 -0.24
CA ILE A 211 13.59 2.61 0.73
C ILE A 211 12.21 1.95 0.81
N VAL A 212 11.13 2.75 0.84
CA VAL A 212 9.75 2.23 0.84
C VAL A 212 9.45 1.46 -0.44
N HIS A 213 9.88 1.94 -1.61
CA HIS A 213 9.71 1.20 -2.86
C HIS A 213 10.48 -0.12 -2.88
N MET A 214 11.73 -0.13 -2.41
CA MET A 214 12.54 -1.35 -2.29
C MET A 214 11.89 -2.36 -1.34
N SER A 215 11.30 -1.91 -0.22
CA SER A 215 10.64 -2.81 0.74
C SER A 215 9.37 -3.47 0.17
N HIS A 216 8.78 -2.91 -0.90
CA HIS A 216 7.64 -3.48 -1.62
C HIS A 216 8.04 -4.30 -2.85
N GLY A 217 9.36 -4.50 -3.07
CA GLY A 217 9.89 -5.21 -4.23
C GLY A 217 9.82 -4.44 -5.54
N ASN A 218 9.61 -3.12 -5.49
CA ASN A 218 9.49 -2.27 -6.67
C ASN A 218 10.78 -1.45 -6.90
N ASN A 219 11.83 -2.13 -7.35
CA ASN A 219 13.15 -1.54 -7.52
C ASN A 219 13.19 -0.44 -8.59
N SER A 220 12.40 -0.56 -9.67
CA SER A 220 12.34 0.45 -10.72
C SER A 220 11.71 1.74 -10.21
N SER A 221 10.61 1.65 -9.46
CA SER A 221 10.03 2.83 -8.79
C SER A 221 10.97 3.43 -7.75
N ALA A 222 11.78 2.63 -7.05
CA ALA A 222 12.77 3.15 -6.10
C ALA A 222 13.82 4.05 -6.78
N VAL A 223 14.35 3.62 -7.95
CA VAL A 223 15.29 4.41 -8.73
C VAL A 223 14.63 5.66 -9.30
N LEU A 224 13.40 5.54 -9.80
CA LEU A 224 12.67 6.68 -10.36
C LEU A 224 12.34 7.72 -9.29
N SER A 225 11.92 7.29 -8.10
CA SER A 225 11.72 8.15 -6.91
C SER A 225 12.98 8.94 -6.57
N ALA A 226 14.13 8.27 -6.47
CA ALA A 226 15.40 8.94 -6.18
C ALA A 226 15.74 9.98 -7.25
N GLY A 227 15.55 9.62 -8.52
CA GLY A 227 15.75 10.52 -9.66
C GLY A 227 14.84 11.75 -9.60
N LEU A 228 13.55 11.58 -9.30
CA LEU A 228 12.61 12.69 -9.14
C LEU A 228 12.98 13.61 -7.98
N ARG A 229 13.32 13.03 -6.82
CA ARG A 229 13.69 13.76 -5.60
C ARG A 229 15.02 14.49 -5.71
N ALA A 230 15.95 14.02 -6.53
CA ALA A 230 17.17 14.77 -6.84
C ALA A 230 16.93 15.79 -7.96
N GLY A 231 16.26 15.38 -9.03
CA GLY A 231 16.15 16.16 -10.26
C GLY A 231 15.19 17.34 -10.17
N LEU A 232 14.00 17.15 -9.58
CA LEU A 232 12.98 18.21 -9.56
C LEU A 232 13.33 19.39 -8.66
N PRO A 233 13.91 19.24 -7.46
CA PRO A 233 14.43 20.38 -6.71
C PRO A 233 15.49 21.16 -7.50
N LEU A 234 16.40 20.47 -8.19
CA LEU A 234 17.43 21.15 -8.99
C LEU A 234 16.80 21.91 -10.16
N ALA A 235 15.87 21.29 -10.89
CA ALA A 235 15.15 21.93 -11.98
C ALA A 235 14.32 23.13 -11.47
N GLY A 236 13.61 22.96 -10.35
CA GLY A 236 12.84 24.01 -9.70
C GLY A 236 13.73 25.16 -9.25
N ALA A 237 14.89 24.87 -8.65
CA ALA A 237 15.87 25.87 -8.24
C ALA A 237 16.40 26.68 -9.43
N LEU A 238 16.74 26.02 -10.54
CA LEU A 238 17.18 26.68 -11.77
C LEU A 238 16.08 27.57 -12.38
N LEU A 239 14.84 27.09 -12.40
CA LEU A 239 13.69 27.89 -12.85
C LEU A 239 13.46 29.09 -11.92
N GLY A 240 13.51 28.86 -10.60
CA GLY A 240 13.36 29.89 -9.59
C GLY A 240 14.42 30.99 -9.73
N ALA A 241 15.69 30.62 -9.94
CA ALA A 241 16.77 31.56 -10.22
C ALA A 241 16.48 32.46 -11.43
N GLY A 242 15.88 31.90 -12.49
CA GLY A 242 15.55 32.65 -13.71
C GLY A 242 14.32 33.56 -13.59
N THR A 243 13.47 33.37 -12.56
CA THR A 243 12.24 34.18 -12.39
C THR A 243 12.45 35.47 -11.62
N VAL A 244 13.54 35.61 -10.87
CA VAL A 244 13.80 36.80 -10.06
C VAL A 244 14.72 37.75 -10.82
N GLY A 245 14.14 38.82 -11.38
CA GLY A 245 14.87 39.81 -12.19
C GLY A 245 15.61 40.88 -11.38
N GLY A 246 16.02 40.58 -10.14
CA GLY A 246 16.71 41.51 -9.26
C GLY A 246 18.23 41.36 -9.33
N ASP A 247 18.95 42.49 -9.26
CA ASP A 247 20.42 42.54 -9.27
C ASP A 247 21.04 42.05 -7.95
N ASP A 248 20.20 41.89 -6.92
CA ASP A 248 20.62 41.50 -5.59
C ASP A 248 20.78 39.98 -5.49
N SER A 249 21.96 39.54 -5.02
CA SER A 249 22.25 38.12 -4.74
C SER A 249 21.22 37.46 -3.81
N LEU A 250 20.59 38.23 -2.92
CA LEU A 250 19.55 37.76 -2.01
C LEU A 250 18.26 37.36 -2.74
N ASP A 251 17.87 38.12 -3.76
CA ASP A 251 16.69 37.87 -4.56
C ASP A 251 16.84 36.61 -5.41
N THR A 252 18.03 36.42 -5.99
CA THR A 252 18.37 35.19 -6.71
C THR A 252 18.36 33.98 -5.78
N LEU A 253 18.96 34.09 -4.58
CA LEU A 253 18.98 33.00 -3.61
C LEU A 253 17.57 32.65 -3.12
N ALA A 254 16.71 33.65 -2.90
CA ALA A 254 15.31 33.44 -2.54
C ALA A 254 14.56 32.70 -3.66
N GLY A 255 14.77 33.09 -4.92
CA GLY A 255 14.22 32.41 -6.09
C GLY A 255 14.66 30.94 -6.18
N VAL A 256 15.95 30.68 -6.04
CA VAL A 256 16.54 29.32 -5.98
C VAL A 256 15.90 28.50 -4.87
N ALA A 257 15.78 29.05 -3.67
CA ALA A 257 15.23 28.35 -2.52
C ALA A 257 13.75 28.00 -2.71
N VAL A 258 12.93 28.97 -3.13
CA VAL A 258 11.50 28.78 -3.40
C VAL A 258 11.29 27.78 -4.54
N GLY A 259 12.03 27.94 -5.64
CA GLY A 259 11.99 27.05 -6.78
C GLY A 259 12.38 25.63 -6.41
N GLY A 260 13.46 25.45 -5.65
CA GLY A 260 13.92 24.15 -5.18
C GLY A 260 12.91 23.47 -4.26
N PHE A 261 12.29 24.23 -3.35
CA PHE A 261 11.24 23.73 -2.48
C PHE A 261 10.01 23.26 -3.27
N LEU A 262 9.53 24.06 -4.23
CA LEU A 262 8.39 23.70 -5.09
C LEU A 262 8.71 22.46 -5.95
N GLY A 263 9.92 22.37 -6.48
CA GLY A 263 10.40 21.19 -7.18
C GLY A 263 10.39 19.95 -6.28
N GLY A 264 10.84 20.09 -5.03
CA GLY A 264 10.83 18.99 -4.06
C GLY A 264 9.42 18.54 -3.68
N ALA A 265 8.51 19.47 -3.40
CA ALA A 265 7.11 19.15 -3.12
C ALA A 265 6.45 18.44 -4.30
N THR A 266 6.73 18.89 -5.53
CA THR A 266 6.23 18.25 -6.76
C THR A 266 6.73 16.80 -6.88
N ALA A 267 8.01 16.56 -6.56
CA ALA A 267 8.56 15.21 -6.56
C ALA A 267 7.79 14.28 -5.61
N MET A 268 7.48 14.71 -4.39
CA MET A 268 6.72 13.92 -3.42
C MET A 268 5.32 13.57 -3.91
N VAL A 269 4.63 14.54 -4.52
CA VAL A 269 3.28 14.32 -5.08
C VAL A 269 3.32 13.28 -6.20
N LEU A 270 4.29 13.37 -7.11
CA LEU A 270 4.45 12.40 -8.21
C LEU A 270 4.81 11.01 -7.69
N ASP A 271 5.71 10.94 -6.71
CA ASP A 271 6.13 9.71 -6.06
C ASP A 271 4.92 9.00 -5.41
N TRP A 272 4.12 9.76 -4.67
CA TRP A 272 2.90 9.27 -4.02
C TRP A 272 1.86 8.72 -5.00
N PHE A 273 1.50 9.50 -6.03
CA PHE A 273 0.38 9.16 -6.90
C PHE A 273 0.72 8.19 -8.02
N ILE A 274 1.94 8.29 -8.57
CA ILE A 274 2.35 7.54 -9.76
C ILE A 274 3.11 6.28 -9.34
N LEU A 275 4.08 6.40 -8.44
CA LEU A 275 4.98 5.30 -8.08
C LEU A 275 4.47 4.47 -6.91
N GLY A 276 3.62 5.04 -6.06
CA GLY A 276 2.98 4.36 -4.92
C GLY A 276 1.96 3.28 -5.28
N ARG A 277 1.86 2.89 -6.56
CA ARG A 277 0.96 1.86 -7.09
C ARG A 277 1.74 0.62 -7.48
N GLN A 278 1.30 -0.54 -7.02
CA GLN A 278 1.84 -1.84 -7.42
C GLN A 278 0.73 -2.66 -8.09
N GLU A 279 1.00 -3.13 -9.29
CA GLU A 279 0.15 -4.09 -9.96
C GLU A 279 0.56 -5.50 -9.54
N ILE A 280 -0.39 -6.23 -8.96
CA ILE A 280 -0.18 -7.59 -8.49
C ILE A 280 -1.14 -8.49 -9.29
N PRO A 281 -0.63 -9.49 -10.03
CA PRO A 281 -1.48 -10.50 -10.64
C PRO A 281 -2.33 -11.20 -9.57
N ILE A 282 -3.65 -11.23 -9.76
CA ILE A 282 -4.56 -12.00 -8.93
C ILE A 282 -4.38 -13.45 -9.34
N GLU A 283 -3.67 -14.20 -8.52
CA GLU A 283 -3.60 -15.65 -8.68
C GLU A 283 -4.97 -16.23 -8.37
N THR A 284 -5.67 -16.67 -9.41
CA THR A 284 -6.97 -17.32 -9.32
C THR A 284 -6.86 -18.79 -8.92
N THR A 285 -5.67 -19.38 -8.99
CA THR A 285 -5.41 -20.75 -8.56
C THR A 285 -5.08 -20.79 -7.07
N PRO A 286 -5.71 -21.68 -6.27
CA PRO A 286 -5.35 -21.88 -4.87
C PRO A 286 -3.87 -22.26 -4.78
N ARG A 287 -3.04 -21.30 -4.37
CA ARG A 287 -1.61 -21.51 -4.19
C ARG A 287 -1.41 -22.68 -3.24
N ARG A 288 -0.75 -23.75 -3.71
CA ARG A 288 0.04 -24.58 -2.79
C ARG A 288 1.00 -23.62 -2.11
N HIS A 289 0.90 -23.48 -0.80
CA HIS A 289 1.81 -22.66 0.00
C HIS A 289 3.25 -23.13 -0.23
N TYR A 290 3.90 -22.57 -1.24
CA TYR A 290 5.34 -22.65 -1.35
C TYR A 290 5.85 -21.81 -0.18
N ARG A 291 6.49 -22.46 0.80
CA ARG A 291 7.26 -21.78 1.83
C ARG A 291 8.43 -21.10 1.12
N SER A 292 8.21 -19.94 0.53
CA SER A 292 9.31 -19.04 0.20
C SER A 292 9.99 -18.69 1.51
N ARG A 293 11.32 -18.73 1.54
CA ARG A 293 12.09 -18.17 2.65
C ARG A 293 11.82 -16.67 2.63
N SER A 294 10.88 -16.23 3.44
CA SER A 294 10.54 -14.83 3.55
C SER A 294 11.63 -14.15 4.35
N PHE A 295 12.45 -13.36 3.67
CA PHE A 295 13.30 -12.39 4.33
C PHE A 295 12.39 -11.30 4.91
N SER A 296 12.34 -11.20 6.24
CA SER A 296 11.56 -10.17 6.93
C SER A 296 12.52 -9.29 7.70
N ILE A 297 12.52 -7.98 7.41
CA ILE A 297 13.18 -6.97 8.22
C ILE A 297 12.07 -6.12 8.84
N ALA A 298 12.05 -6.03 10.16
CA ALA A 298 11.16 -5.15 10.92
C ALA A 298 12.00 -4.13 11.70
N PRO A 299 11.75 -2.82 11.57
CA PRO A 299 12.34 -1.85 12.49
C PRO A 299 11.81 -2.11 13.90
N ASP A 300 12.69 -2.00 14.89
CA ASP A 300 12.37 -2.14 16.31
C ASP A 300 12.64 -0.81 17.01
N VAL A 301 11.61 -0.21 17.62
CA VAL A 301 11.75 1.04 18.37
C VAL A 301 11.27 0.80 19.79
N GLY A 302 12.20 0.82 20.73
CA GLY A 302 11.92 0.68 22.16
C GLY A 302 12.11 2.01 22.87
N ILE A 303 11.07 2.47 23.58
CA ILE A 303 11.17 3.66 24.44
C ILE A 303 11.20 3.19 25.89
N GLY A 304 12.33 3.34 26.56
CA GLY A 304 12.49 3.15 28.00
C GLY A 304 12.51 4.50 28.74
N HIS A 305 12.31 4.46 30.06
CA HIS A 305 12.29 5.67 30.91
C HIS A 305 13.58 6.52 30.83
N GLU A 306 14.70 5.93 30.44
CA GLU A 306 16.01 6.61 30.35
C GLU A 306 16.69 6.47 28.98
N SER A 307 16.14 5.67 28.06
CA SER A 307 16.77 5.48 26.75
C SER A 307 15.76 5.16 25.66
N MET A 308 15.98 5.74 24.49
CA MET A 308 15.32 5.35 23.25
C MET A 308 16.27 4.42 22.48
N ARG A 309 15.77 3.25 22.09
CA ARG A 309 16.48 2.26 21.28
C ARG A 309 15.84 2.23 19.90
N VAL A 310 16.65 2.35 18.87
CA VAL A 310 16.25 2.12 17.49
C VAL A 310 17.11 0.97 16.98
N GLY A 311 16.47 -0.11 16.58
CA GLY A 311 17.09 -1.32 16.08
C GLY A 311 16.37 -1.85 14.85
N VAL A 312 16.90 -2.93 14.29
CA VAL A 312 16.33 -3.61 13.14
C VAL A 312 16.36 -5.10 13.45
N GLN A 313 15.21 -5.75 13.50
CA GLN A 313 15.08 -7.19 13.66
C GLN A 313 14.88 -7.85 12.29
N GLY A 314 15.53 -8.98 12.05
CA GLY A 314 15.43 -9.70 10.80
C GLY A 314 15.22 -11.19 11.02
N ALA A 315 14.36 -11.82 10.20
CA ALA A 315 14.30 -13.26 10.02
C ALA A 315 14.91 -13.61 8.65
N PHE A 316 15.97 -14.42 8.67
CA PHE A 316 16.74 -14.86 7.51
C PHE A 316 16.80 -16.39 7.40
#